data_AF-A0A968DBX7-F1
#
_entry.id   AF-A0A968DBX7-F1
#
_cell.length_a   1.000
_cell.length_b   1.000
_cell.length_c   1.000
_cell.angle_alpha   90.00
_cell.angle_beta   90.00
_cell.angle_gamma   90.00
#
_symmetry.space_group_name_H-M   'P 1'
#
loop_
_entity.id
_entity.type
_entity.pdbx_description
1 polymer ?
#
loop_
_entity_poly.entity_id
_entity_poly.type
_entity_poly.pdbx_seq_one_letter_code
_entity_poly.pdbx_strand_id
1 'polypeptide(L)' 'KARIERPGTDVSVITWGSGVYRAVQAAKRLEDEHGASVEIVDLRTLLPMDMETVLESVQRTSKVLVLHEA' A
#
# COMPACT_ATOMS: atom_id res chain seq x y z
N LYS A 1 -5.35 0.29 -13.91
CA LYS A 1 -5.90 0.94 -12.69
C LYS A 1 -5.28 0.24 -11.47
N ALA A 2 -4.92 0.99 -10.43
CA ALA A 2 -4.35 0.42 -9.22
C ALA A 2 -5.40 -0.44 -8.48
N ARG A 3 -4.93 -1.30 -7.58
CA ARG A 3 -5.78 -2.15 -6.74
C ARG A 3 -5.41 -1.94 -5.27
N ILE A 4 -6.43 -1.83 -4.43
CA ILE A 4 -6.27 -2.02 -2.98
C ILE A 4 -6.10 -3.51 -2.74
N GLU A 5 -4.86 -3.96 -2.50
CA GLU A 5 -4.54 -5.36 -2.26
C GLU A 5 -4.96 -5.79 -0.84
N ARG A 6 -4.78 -4.89 0.12
CA ARG A 6 -5.19 -5.04 1.52
C ARG A 6 -5.71 -3.69 2.01
N PRO A 7 -6.94 -3.60 2.58
CA PRO A 7 -7.42 -2.37 3.19
C PRO A 7 -6.71 -2.11 4.54
N GLY A 8 -6.62 -0.84 4.92
CA GLY A 8 -6.08 -0.44 6.22
C GLY A 8 -6.33 1.03 6.52
N THR A 9 -5.95 1.48 7.71
CA THR A 9 -6.34 2.81 8.24
C THR A 9 -5.18 3.67 8.71
N ASP A 10 -4.03 3.10 9.02
CA ASP A 10 -2.97 3.81 9.73
C ASP A 10 -1.89 4.38 8.80
N VAL A 11 -1.62 3.69 7.68
CA VAL A 11 -0.66 4.09 6.65
C VAL A 11 -0.98 3.41 5.32
N SER A 12 -0.73 4.10 4.21
CA SER A 12 -0.86 3.57 2.86
C SER A 12 0.51 3.23 2.29
N VAL A 13 0.74 1.96 1.95
CA VAL A 13 1.94 1.47 1.28
C VAL A 13 1.67 1.38 -0.22
N ILE A 14 2.35 2.22 -0.99
CA ILE A 14 2.25 2.25 -2.45
C ILE A 14 3.41 1.43 -3.03
N THR A 15 3.09 0.37 -3.78
CA THR A 15 4.10 -0.54 -4.32
C THR A 15 3.63 -1.25 -5.60
N TRP A 16 4.46 -2.09 -6.18
CA TRP A 16 4.19 -2.85 -7.40
C TRP A 16 5.05 -4.10 -7.49
N GLY A 17 4.65 -5.06 -8.34
CA GLY A 17 5.41 -6.27 -8.61
C GLY A 17 5.66 -7.11 -7.35
N SER A 18 6.91 -7.56 -7.17
CA SER A 18 7.35 -8.37 -6.01
C SER A 18 7.15 -7.65 -4.66
N GLY A 19 7.19 -6.31 -4.65
CA GLY A 19 6.99 -5.49 -3.47
C GLY A 19 5.63 -5.68 -2.81
N VAL A 20 4.58 -5.99 -3.59
CA VAL A 20 3.22 -6.25 -3.10
C VAL A 20 3.22 -7.42 -2.13
N TYR A 21 3.83 -8.55 -2.51
CA TYR A 21 3.87 -9.74 -1.66
C TYR A 21 4.64 -9.49 -0.36
N ARG A 22 5.76 -8.75 -0.44
CA ARG A 22 6.54 -8.38 0.75
C ARG A 22 5.75 -7.46 1.67
N ALA A 23 5.04 -6.47 1.11
CA ALA A 23 4.20 -5.55 1.87
C ALA A 23 3.06 -6.30 2.59
N VAL A 24 2.40 -7.25 1.91
CA VAL A 24 1.32 -8.04 2.53
C VAL A 24 1.83 -8.88 3.70
N GLN A 25 2.98 -9.55 3.54
CA GLN A 25 3.58 -10.33 4.63
C GLN A 25 3.98 -9.44 5.80
N ALA A 26 4.60 -8.28 5.54
CA ALA A 26 4.97 -7.33 6.57
C ALA A 26 3.75 -6.74 7.29
N ALA A 27 2.71 -6.35 6.55
CA ALA A 27 1.47 -5.81 7.11
C ALA A 27 0.79 -6.80 8.05
N LYS A 28 0.74 -8.09 7.67
CA LYS A 28 0.20 -9.14 8.54
C LYS A 28 0.99 -9.26 9.85
N ARG A 29 2.33 -9.28 9.77
CA ARG A 29 3.17 -9.33 10.97
C ARG A 29 2.99 -8.11 11.87
N LEU A 30 2.87 -6.92 11.29
CA LEU A 30 2.63 -5.68 12.05
C LEU A 30 1.24 -5.66 12.71
N GLU A 31 0.23 -6.21 12.05
CA GLU A 31 -1.10 -6.40 12.64
C GLU A 31 -1.03 -7.36 13.83
N ASP A 32 -0.38 -8.53 13.66
CA ASP A 32 -0.27 -9.56 14.69
C ASP A 32 0.58 -9.10 15.91
N GLU A 33 1.71 -8.41 15.66
CA GLU A 33 2.69 -8.04 16.69
C GLU A 33 2.38 -6.68 17.37
N HIS A 34 1.71 -5.76 16.65
CA HIS A 34 1.54 -4.37 17.09
C HIS A 34 0.12 -3.81 16.89
N GLY A 35 -0.81 -4.58 16.33
CA GLY A 35 -2.17 -4.11 16.04
C GLY A 35 -2.25 -3.02 14.96
N ALA A 36 -1.23 -2.89 14.11
CA ALA A 36 -1.18 -1.85 13.09
C ALA A 36 -1.96 -2.24 11.82
N SER A 37 -2.69 -1.27 11.27
CA SER A 37 -3.58 -1.43 10.12
C SER A 37 -3.01 -0.77 8.86
N VAL A 38 -2.35 -1.56 8.01
CA VAL A 38 -1.63 -1.07 6.81
C VAL A 38 -2.46 -1.26 5.53
N GLU A 39 -2.81 -0.17 4.85
CA GLU A 39 -3.38 -0.24 3.50
C GLU A 39 -2.27 -0.50 2.48
N ILE A 40 -2.50 -1.40 1.52
CA ILE A 40 -1.54 -1.73 0.46
C ILE A 40 -2.18 -1.44 -0.88
N VAL A 41 -1.54 -0.57 -1.65
CA VAL A 41 -1.93 -0.18 -3.00
C VAL A 41 -0.93 -0.77 -4.00
N ASP A 42 -1.40 -1.72 -4.80
CA ASP A 42 -0.69 -2.25 -5.97
C ASP A 42 -0.94 -1.33 -7.18
N LEU A 43 0.09 -0.59 -7.60
CA LEU A 43 -0.03 0.38 -8.69
C LEU A 43 -0.41 -0.26 -10.03
N ARG A 44 0.12 -1.45 -10.35
CA ARG A 44 0.01 -2.18 -11.64
C ARG A 44 0.51 -1.45 -12.90
N THR A 45 0.44 -0.13 -12.94
CA THR A 45 0.83 0.73 -14.05
C THR A 45 1.61 1.91 -13.49
N LEU A 46 2.87 2.07 -13.90
CA LEU A 46 3.74 3.14 -13.43
C LEU A 46 3.58 4.44 -14.22
N LEU A 47 3.27 4.34 -15.51
CA LEU A 47 3.12 5.52 -16.36
C LEU A 47 2.06 5.29 -17.45
N PRO A 48 1.00 6.11 -17.51
CA PRO A 48 0.55 7.00 -16.44
C PRO A 48 0.06 6.19 -15.23
N MET A 49 0.50 6.57 -14.02
CA MET A 49 0.03 5.92 -12.79
C MET A 49 -1.37 6.39 -12.40
N ASP A 50 -2.09 5.53 -11.68
CA ASP A 50 -3.43 5.80 -11.19
C ASP A 50 -3.41 6.66 -9.91
N MET A 51 -3.22 7.96 -10.08
CA MET A 51 -3.12 8.93 -8.99
C MET A 51 -4.41 9.08 -8.19
N GLU A 52 -5.57 8.86 -8.80
CA GLU A 52 -6.87 8.94 -8.11
C GLU A 52 -6.91 7.95 -6.95
N THR A 53 -6.63 6.67 -7.21
CA THR A 53 -6.62 5.62 -6.18
C THR A 53 -5.56 5.89 -5.10
N VAL A 54 -4.39 6.40 -5.47
CA VAL A 54 -3.32 6.75 -4.50
C VAL A 54 -3.77 7.89 -3.58
N LEU A 55 -4.36 8.94 -4.13
CA LEU A 55 -4.79 10.11 -3.36
C LEU A 55 -5.95 9.76 -2.41
N GLU A 56 -6.94 8.98 -2.87
CA GLU A 56 -8.03 8.51 -2.00
C GLU A 56 -7.50 7.66 -0.83
N SER A 57 -6.55 6.78 -1.11
CA SER A 57 -5.88 5.94 -0.11
C SER A 57 -5.15 6.78 0.95
N VAL A 58 -4.31 7.72 0.50
CA VAL A 58 -3.57 8.62 1.40
C VAL A 58 -4.51 9.54 2.18
N GLN A 59 -5.63 9.98 1.59
CA GLN A 59 -6.61 10.79 2.29
C GLN A 59 -7.23 10.04 3.48
N ARG A 60 -7.45 8.73 3.36
CA ARG A 60 -7.94 7.89 4.46
C ARG A 60 -6.89 7.67 5.55
N THR A 61 -5.65 7.38 5.17
CA THR A 61 -4.61 6.97 6.14
C THR A 61 -3.74 8.11 6.66
N SER A 62 -3.79 9.28 6.03
CA SER A 62 -2.97 10.47 6.32
C SER A 62 -1.44 10.29 6.24
N LYS A 63 -0.96 9.09 5.91
CA LYS A 63 0.46 8.72 5.84
C LYS A 63 0.70 7.84 4.63
N VAL A 64 1.83 8.05 3.98
CA VAL A 64 2.25 7.27 2.81
C VAL A 64 3.67 6.72 2.98
N LEU A 65 3.88 5.49 2.53
CA LEU A 65 5.19 4.87 2.37
C LEU A 65 5.26 4.28 0.97
N VAL A 66 6.37 4.54 0.27
CA VAL A 66 6.59 3.98 -1.07
C VAL A 66 7.63 2.85 -0.94
N LEU A 67 7.30 1.69 -1.50
CA LEU A 67 8.17 0.52 -1.50
C LEU A 67 8.53 0.13 -2.94
N HIS A 68 9.83 0.12 -3.27
CA HIS A 68 10.36 -0.37 -4.53
C HIS A 68 11.71 -1.08 -4.34
N GLU A 69 12.13 -1.87 -5.33
CA GLU A 69 13.40 -2.61 -5.32
C GLU A 69 14.56 -1.84 -6.00
N ALA A 70 14.27 -0.72 -6.66
CA ALA A 70 15.27 0.11 -7.35
C ALA A 70 16.14 0.93 -6.41
#